data_AF-A0A351MGY0-F1
#
_entry.id   AF-A0A351MGY0-F1
#
_cell.length_a   1.000
_cell.length_b   1.000
_cell.length_c   1.000
_cell.angle_alpha   90.00
_cell.angle_beta   90.00
_cell.angle_gamma   90.00
#
_symmetry.space_group_name_H-M   'P 1'
#
loop_
_entity.id
_entity.type
_entity.pdbx_description
1 polymer ?
#
loop_
_entity_poly.entity_id
_entity_poly.type
_entity_poly.pdbx_seq_one_letter_code
_entity_poly.pdbx_strand_id
1 'polypeptide(L)'
;MGKIARVLRSLLALGLALGAVACGSGGSAVSPVAPQGGRTIAAVRGVPETITVYNSRPVRLAGGGDDYLLILSEPNGAEGLARVQLNGGTTELPRLEPLALRARDGGHVPFVAGYGLLGELAGGAPVSRQAALPAAGSERRFRTSQDLSGGVTVTATLREKGRHCLVYVDQATEAGALTAANLAELRAAFDERIYATDTGALGQPSDIDHNERVIILLTPAMAPRNLGYFTGYDLLPGYGNDAEMLYVAVPRPSEGRTYEQMRVGLQATIAHEMSHLISFYHKRQLLGEEHWLEEALAFLVEQLNGYVDMPAGVPGYVEYYLSAPERYTGRMLGGGYERGHAGLGFLFVRYLADQFGVDVLQRLVRARAKGHANIRQATGQPYAALQPPFAAALYLTGTGLSADPRYTLKGFDTRGTSPGAGVTLRGPGQTTLSAASGRPAAAISWAAGGLRYVRLTEVPADGAQFHLTTAATTVQATFVRIPADAP
;
A
#
# COMPACT_ATOMS: atom_id res chain seq x y z
N MET A 1 -49.07 -49.00 -13.26
CA MET A 1 -48.14 -50.12 -12.95
C MET A 1 -47.01 -49.51 -12.12
N GLY A 2 -47.10 -49.47 -10.79
CA GLY A 2 -46.73 -50.54 -9.84
C GLY A 2 -45.31 -50.25 -9.29
N LYS A 3 -45.17 -49.37 -8.28
CA LYS A 3 -44.98 -49.65 -6.83
C LYS A 3 -43.70 -50.44 -6.47
N ILE A 4 -42.87 -49.83 -5.62
CA ILE A 4 -42.25 -50.31 -4.33
C ILE A 4 -41.23 -49.20 -3.93
N ALA A 5 -41.49 -48.25 -3.02
CA ALA A 5 -41.62 -48.29 -1.55
C ALA A 5 -40.33 -48.75 -0.82
N ARG A 6 -39.83 -48.20 0.31
CA ARG A 6 -40.15 -47.07 1.22
C ARG A 6 -39.32 -47.35 2.50
N VAL A 7 -38.57 -46.39 3.06
CA VAL A 7 -38.26 -46.26 4.52
C VAL A 7 -38.04 -44.75 4.79
N LEU A 8 -39.04 -43.98 5.26
CA LEU A 8 -39.40 -43.60 6.66
C LEU A 8 -38.19 -43.06 7.48
N ARG A 9 -38.21 -41.99 8.28
CA ARG A 9 -39.20 -41.05 8.87
C ARG A 9 -38.35 -39.91 9.49
N SER A 10 -38.69 -38.61 9.32
CA SER A 10 -39.44 -37.77 10.29
C SER A 10 -38.65 -37.49 11.60
N LEU A 11 -38.54 -36.29 12.19
CA LEU A 11 -39.51 -35.19 12.31
C LEU A 11 -38.83 -33.91 12.89
N LEU A 12 -39.39 -32.75 12.53
CA LEU A 12 -39.40 -31.50 13.29
C LEU A 12 -39.90 -31.73 14.73
N ALA A 13 -39.31 -31.07 15.72
CA ALA A 13 -40.01 -30.70 16.95
C ALA A 13 -39.40 -29.46 17.61
N LEU A 14 -40.20 -28.40 17.60
CA LEU A 14 -40.14 -27.19 18.39
C LEU A 14 -40.31 -27.54 19.89
N GLY A 15 -39.54 -26.94 20.77
CA GLY A 15 -39.67 -27.12 22.22
C GLY A 15 -39.46 -25.81 22.98
N LEU A 16 -40.55 -25.06 23.17
CA LEU A 16 -40.69 -24.07 24.23
C LEU A 16 -40.54 -24.78 25.60
N ALA A 17 -39.81 -24.18 26.52
CA ALA A 17 -39.95 -24.45 27.94
C ALA A 17 -40.06 -23.11 28.69
N LEU A 18 -41.30 -22.75 29.04
CA LEU A 18 -41.58 -21.89 30.19
C LEU A 18 -41.41 -22.73 31.46
N GLY A 19 -40.70 -22.18 32.45
CA GLY A 19 -40.69 -22.66 33.84
C GLY A 19 -40.68 -21.45 34.77
N ALA A 20 -41.76 -21.29 35.53
CA ALA A 20 -41.99 -20.20 36.47
C ALA A 20 -41.52 -20.57 37.89
N VAL A 21 -40.91 -19.58 38.54
CA VAL A 21 -40.88 -19.26 39.99
C VAL A 21 -40.36 -20.30 40.98
N ALA A 22 -39.24 -19.95 41.62
CA ALA A 22 -39.01 -20.21 43.04
C ALA A 22 -38.45 -18.94 43.70
N CYS A 23 -39.12 -18.45 44.74
CA CYS A 23 -38.64 -17.39 45.62
C CYS A 23 -37.46 -17.90 46.46
N GLY A 24 -36.40 -17.09 46.55
CA GLY A 24 -35.28 -17.29 47.47
C GLY A 24 -34.54 -15.98 47.67
N SER A 25 -34.69 -15.39 48.85
CA SER A 25 -34.08 -14.15 49.32
C SER A 25 -32.56 -14.27 49.50
N GLY A 26 -31.81 -13.27 49.04
CA GLY A 26 -30.40 -13.11 49.39
C GLY A 26 -29.71 -12.07 48.51
N GLY A 27 -29.33 -10.93 49.10
CA GLY A 27 -28.72 -9.81 48.38
C GLY A 27 -27.41 -10.18 47.70
N SER A 28 -27.22 -9.71 46.48
CA SER A 28 -25.94 -9.56 45.79
C SER A 28 -26.12 -8.53 44.68
N ALA A 29 -25.11 -7.68 44.52
CA ALA A 29 -25.11 -6.46 43.73
C ALA A 29 -25.73 -6.66 42.34
N VAL A 30 -26.78 -5.89 42.06
CA VAL A 30 -27.37 -5.75 40.73
C VAL A 30 -26.33 -5.06 39.86
N SER A 31 -25.68 -5.80 38.96
CA SER A 31 -25.03 -5.21 37.79
C SER A 31 -26.05 -4.33 37.08
N PRO A 32 -25.72 -3.10 36.64
CA PRO A 32 -26.65 -2.34 35.83
C PRO A 32 -26.88 -3.12 34.53
N VAL A 33 -28.07 -3.70 34.44
CA VAL A 33 -28.66 -4.26 33.24
C VAL A 33 -28.55 -3.20 32.15
N ALA A 34 -28.09 -3.60 30.97
CA ALA A 34 -28.00 -2.74 29.81
C ALA A 34 -29.28 -1.87 29.67
N PRO A 35 -29.18 -0.60 29.25
CA PRO A 35 -30.34 0.03 28.64
C PRO A 35 -30.78 -0.92 27.54
N GLN A 36 -32.02 -1.41 27.63
CA GLN A 36 -32.56 -2.44 26.74
C GLN A 36 -32.29 -2.05 25.27
N GLY A 37 -31.36 -2.74 24.61
CA GLY A 37 -31.09 -2.59 23.17
C GLY A 37 -29.67 -2.18 22.73
N GLY A 38 -28.69 -1.99 23.63
CA GLY A 38 -27.30 -1.69 23.23
C GLY A 38 -26.49 -2.91 22.79
N ARG A 39 -25.90 -2.88 21.59
CA ARG A 39 -24.97 -3.93 21.11
C ARG A 39 -23.68 -3.90 21.95
N THR A 40 -23.26 -5.06 22.47
CA THR A 40 -21.92 -5.23 23.06
C THR A 40 -20.93 -5.56 21.95
N ILE A 41 -19.77 -4.91 21.93
CA ILE A 41 -18.76 -5.04 20.87
C ILE A 41 -17.39 -5.45 21.41
N ALA A 42 -16.62 -6.10 20.54
CA ALA A 42 -15.28 -6.61 20.76
C ALA A 42 -15.20 -7.51 22.00
N ALA A 43 -16.17 -8.41 22.15
CA ALA A 43 -16.21 -9.32 23.30
C ALA A 43 -15.01 -10.30 23.31
N VAL A 44 -14.48 -10.64 22.12
CA VAL A 44 -13.41 -11.62 21.92
C VAL A 44 -12.10 -10.89 21.62
N ARG A 45 -11.01 -11.27 22.31
CA ARG A 45 -9.67 -10.72 22.09
C ARG A 45 -9.19 -10.94 20.66
N GLY A 46 -8.58 -9.93 20.07
CA GLY A 46 -7.97 -10.03 18.74
C GLY A 46 -8.95 -10.26 17.58
N VAL A 47 -10.26 -10.19 17.83
CA VAL A 47 -11.31 -10.26 16.81
C VAL A 47 -11.89 -8.87 16.62
N PRO A 48 -11.58 -8.18 15.51
CA PRO A 48 -12.10 -6.86 15.20
C PRO A 48 -13.62 -6.87 14.98
N GLU A 49 -14.31 -5.90 15.57
CA GLU A 49 -15.73 -5.62 15.31
C GLU A 49 -15.93 -4.19 14.82
N THR A 50 -16.53 -4.05 13.63
CA THR A 50 -16.74 -2.74 12.98
C THR A 50 -18.19 -2.28 13.07
N ILE A 51 -18.39 -0.98 13.31
CA ILE A 51 -19.68 -0.28 13.25
C ILE A 51 -19.58 0.96 12.35
N THR A 52 -20.72 1.34 11.75
CA THR A 52 -20.87 2.65 11.09
C THR A 52 -21.25 3.70 12.15
N VAL A 53 -20.66 4.88 12.07
CA VAL A 53 -20.53 5.77 13.22
C VAL A 53 -21.57 6.88 13.31
N TYR A 54 -22.07 7.40 12.19
CA TYR A 54 -22.86 8.62 12.20
C TYR A 54 -24.15 8.49 13.01
N ASN A 55 -24.25 9.31 14.06
CA ASN A 55 -25.31 9.26 15.07
C ASN A 55 -25.58 7.83 15.57
N SER A 56 -24.52 7.02 15.66
CA SER A 56 -24.60 5.64 16.12
C SER A 56 -25.19 5.59 17.53
N ARG A 57 -26.05 4.60 17.79
CA ARG A 57 -26.54 4.35 19.15
C ARG A 57 -25.34 4.02 20.05
N PRO A 58 -25.37 4.42 21.34
CA PRO A 58 -24.35 4.00 22.28
C PRO A 58 -24.16 2.48 22.25
N VAL A 59 -22.90 2.05 22.14
CA VAL A 59 -22.50 0.65 22.22
C VAL A 59 -21.83 0.40 23.56
N ARG A 60 -21.85 -0.85 24.01
CA ARG A 60 -21.17 -1.25 25.25
C ARG A 60 -19.87 -1.96 24.90
N LEU A 61 -18.75 -1.43 25.38
CA LEU A 61 -17.49 -2.17 25.41
C LEU A 61 -17.59 -3.21 26.52
N ALA A 62 -17.19 -4.45 26.24
CA ALA A 62 -17.21 -5.49 27.27
C ALA A 62 -16.19 -5.16 28.38
N GLY A 63 -16.52 -5.49 29.63
CA GLY A 63 -15.59 -5.34 30.73
C GLY A 63 -14.59 -6.50 30.83
N GLY A 64 -13.81 -6.50 31.91
CA GLY A 64 -12.88 -7.59 32.25
C GLY A 64 -11.41 -7.20 32.27
N GLY A 65 -11.07 -5.92 32.42
CA GLY A 65 -9.70 -5.44 32.66
C GLY A 65 -8.78 -5.42 31.43
N ASP A 66 -9.34 -5.62 30.24
CA ASP A 66 -8.64 -5.45 28.97
C ASP A 66 -8.75 -4.02 28.44
N ASP A 67 -7.81 -3.64 27.60
CA ASP A 67 -7.89 -2.42 26.80
C ASP A 67 -8.62 -2.68 25.48
N TYR A 68 -8.98 -1.61 24.79
CA TYR A 68 -9.53 -1.68 23.43
C TYR A 68 -8.75 -0.78 22.49
N LEU A 69 -8.39 -1.30 21.33
CA LEU A 69 -7.96 -0.47 20.21
C LEU A 69 -9.20 -0.03 19.42
N LEU A 70 -9.48 1.26 19.43
CA LEU A 70 -10.39 1.92 18.51
C LEU A 70 -9.63 2.36 17.26
N ILE A 71 -10.07 1.88 16.11
CA ILE A 71 -9.53 2.26 14.81
C ILE A 71 -10.63 3.01 14.05
N LEU A 72 -10.39 4.29 13.78
CA LEU A 72 -11.25 5.11 12.93
C LEU A 72 -10.73 5.10 11.50
N SER A 73 -11.64 4.90 10.58
CA SER A 73 -11.36 4.87 9.14
C SER A 73 -12.43 5.66 8.40
N GLU A 74 -12.02 6.55 7.49
CA GLU A 74 -12.92 7.28 6.60
C GLU A 74 -12.63 6.82 5.17
N PRO A 75 -13.55 6.10 4.52
CA PRO A 75 -13.24 5.46 3.24
C PRO A 75 -13.62 6.30 2.02
N ASN A 76 -14.27 7.46 2.20
CA ASN A 76 -14.95 8.20 1.13
C ASN A 76 -14.36 9.59 0.83
N GLY A 77 -13.27 9.99 1.47
CA GLY A 77 -12.49 11.19 1.16
C GLY A 77 -12.96 12.47 1.86
N ALA A 78 -13.75 12.37 2.94
CA ALA A 78 -14.05 13.52 3.79
C ALA A 78 -13.02 13.62 4.93
N GLU A 79 -12.53 14.83 5.24
CA GLU A 79 -11.74 15.01 6.46
C GLU A 79 -12.57 14.56 7.66
N GLY A 80 -11.94 13.74 8.50
CA GLY A 80 -12.61 13.11 9.61
C GLY A 80 -12.48 13.94 10.88
N LEU A 81 -13.62 14.36 11.41
CA LEU A 81 -13.75 14.77 12.80
C LEU A 81 -14.75 13.87 13.48
N ALA A 82 -14.28 13.14 14.48
CA ALA A 82 -15.11 12.32 15.36
C ALA A 82 -15.08 12.89 16.77
N ARG A 83 -16.22 12.84 17.43
CA ARG A 83 -16.35 13.06 18.86
C ARG A 83 -16.73 11.74 19.50
N VAL A 84 -15.79 11.17 20.26
CA VAL A 84 -16.06 10.05 21.16
C VAL A 84 -16.57 10.65 22.45
N GLN A 85 -17.69 10.19 22.98
CA GLN A 85 -18.11 10.42 24.36
C GLN A 85 -18.01 9.09 25.11
N LEU A 86 -17.11 9.03 26.08
CA LEU A 86 -17.06 8.00 27.10
C LEU A 86 -17.56 8.66 28.39
N ASN A 87 -18.79 8.37 28.79
CA ASN A 87 -19.35 8.75 30.10
C ASN A 87 -19.37 10.27 30.49
N GLY A 88 -19.05 11.26 29.62
CA GLY A 88 -19.28 12.73 29.78
C GLY A 88 -18.06 13.61 29.39
N GLY A 89 -18.05 14.96 29.54
CA GLY A 89 -16.86 15.87 29.43
C GLY A 89 -16.17 15.96 28.05
N THR A 90 -15.08 16.71 27.79
CA THR A 90 -14.36 16.74 26.48
C THR A 90 -12.87 17.12 26.58
N THR A 91 -11.99 16.35 25.93
CA THR A 91 -10.53 16.50 25.78
C THR A 91 -10.19 16.44 24.28
N GLU A 92 -9.20 17.19 23.79
CA GLU A 92 -8.77 17.06 22.39
C GLU A 92 -7.61 16.05 22.26
N LEU A 93 -7.67 15.20 21.23
CA LEU A 93 -6.58 14.28 20.87
C LEU A 93 -5.96 14.75 19.55
N PRO A 94 -4.84 15.50 19.58
CA PRO A 94 -4.20 16.00 18.36
C PRO A 94 -3.65 14.85 17.50
N ARG A 95 -3.39 15.16 16.22
CA ARG A 95 -2.67 14.27 15.30
C ARG A 95 -1.24 14.07 15.79
N LEU A 96 -0.71 12.86 15.69
CA LEU A 96 0.70 12.57 15.94
C LEU A 96 1.58 13.36 14.99
N GLU A 97 2.76 13.76 15.45
CA GLU A 97 3.77 14.37 14.60
C GLU A 97 4.47 13.27 13.78
N PRO A 98 4.54 13.40 12.45
CA PRO A 98 5.32 12.47 11.63
C PRO A 98 6.78 12.43 12.07
N LEU A 99 7.45 11.30 11.81
CA LEU A 99 8.91 11.25 11.91
C LEU A 99 9.56 12.37 11.10
N ALA A 100 10.55 13.04 11.69
CA ALA A 100 11.36 14.01 10.97
C ALA A 100 12.13 13.30 9.85
N LEU A 101 12.21 13.93 8.67
CA LEU A 101 13.01 13.43 7.56
C LEU A 101 14.47 13.27 8.01
N ARG A 102 14.95 12.03 8.17
CA ARG A 102 16.35 11.78 8.52
C ARG A 102 17.23 12.10 7.32
N ALA A 103 18.32 12.81 7.54
CA ALA A 103 19.29 13.17 6.49
C ALA A 103 19.92 11.96 5.76
N ARG A 104 19.82 10.75 6.33
CA ARG A 104 20.29 9.48 5.75
C ARG A 104 19.34 8.88 4.72
N ASP A 105 18.11 9.37 4.63
CA ASP A 105 17.11 8.80 3.75
C ASP A 105 17.29 9.40 2.35
N GLY A 106 18.22 8.85 1.59
CA GLY A 106 18.50 9.24 0.21
C GLY A 106 17.42 8.87 -0.81
N GLY A 107 16.31 8.25 -0.38
CA GLY A 107 15.19 7.91 -1.26
C GLY A 107 14.31 9.12 -1.53
N HIS A 108 14.41 9.68 -2.73
CA HIS A 108 13.26 10.32 -3.33
C HIS A 108 12.23 9.23 -3.63
N VAL A 109 10.95 9.48 -3.34
CA VAL A 109 9.92 8.72 -4.05
C VAL A 109 10.05 9.15 -5.51
N PRO A 110 10.24 8.21 -6.46
CA PRO A 110 10.16 8.53 -7.88
C PRO A 110 8.87 9.32 -8.13
N PHE A 111 9.00 10.45 -8.82
CA PHE A 111 7.84 11.20 -9.27
C PHE A 111 7.66 10.89 -10.75
N VAL A 112 6.58 10.18 -11.09
CA VAL A 112 6.13 10.11 -12.48
C VAL A 112 5.46 11.45 -12.82
N ALA A 113 6.19 12.32 -13.50
CA ALA A 113 5.64 13.55 -14.01
C ALA A 113 4.61 13.29 -15.12
N GLY A 114 3.38 13.75 -14.87
CA GLY A 114 2.51 14.33 -15.90
C GLY A 114 1.92 13.39 -16.96
N TYR A 115 0.86 12.66 -16.61
CA TYR A 115 -0.10 12.09 -17.59
C TYR A 115 -1.10 13.13 -18.13
N GLY A 116 -1.05 14.38 -17.63
CA GLY A 116 -2.09 15.41 -17.84
C GLY A 116 -2.21 15.96 -19.27
N LEU A 117 -1.32 15.61 -20.20
CA LEU A 117 -1.35 16.11 -21.58
C LEU A 117 -1.52 15.02 -22.66
N LEU A 118 -1.86 13.79 -22.27
CA LEU A 118 -1.95 12.66 -23.21
C LEU A 118 -3.32 12.52 -23.90
N GLY A 119 -4.32 13.31 -23.47
CA GLY A 119 -5.71 13.21 -23.93
C GLY A 119 -5.97 13.63 -25.38
N GLU A 120 -5.00 14.24 -26.07
CA GLU A 120 -5.19 14.78 -27.43
C GLU A 120 -4.30 14.13 -28.51
N LEU A 121 -3.48 13.13 -28.17
CA LEU A 121 -2.38 12.68 -29.04
C LEU A 121 -2.61 11.28 -29.60
N ALA A 122 -3.69 11.10 -30.36
CA ALA A 122 -3.93 9.92 -31.18
C ALA A 122 -3.80 10.28 -32.67
N GLY A 123 -2.57 10.46 -33.13
CA GLY A 123 -2.25 10.78 -34.53
C GLY A 123 -0.77 10.69 -34.89
N GLY A 124 0.01 9.90 -34.14
CA GLY A 124 1.46 9.75 -34.35
C GLY A 124 1.81 8.99 -35.63
N ALA A 125 2.98 9.31 -36.19
CA ALA A 125 3.58 8.58 -37.31
C ALA A 125 3.79 7.09 -36.94
N PRO A 126 3.81 6.16 -37.90
CA PRO A 126 4.08 4.74 -37.60
C PRO A 126 5.46 4.58 -36.97
N VAL A 127 5.54 3.79 -35.89
CA VAL A 127 6.83 3.42 -35.28
C VAL A 127 7.64 2.61 -36.29
N SER A 128 8.92 2.97 -36.45
CA SER A 128 9.82 2.24 -37.32
C SER A 128 10.15 0.87 -36.71
N ARG A 129 9.72 -0.20 -37.37
CA ARG A 129 10.11 -1.58 -37.03
C ARG A 129 11.62 -1.74 -37.09
N GLN A 130 12.25 -2.25 -36.03
CA GLN A 130 13.67 -2.59 -36.06
C GLN A 130 13.87 -3.98 -36.65
N ALA A 131 14.34 -4.06 -37.90
CA ALA A 131 14.46 -5.34 -38.64
C ALA A 131 15.49 -6.32 -38.04
N ALA A 132 16.47 -5.81 -37.28
CA ALA A 132 17.46 -6.60 -36.57
C ALA A 132 17.91 -5.86 -35.31
N LEU A 133 18.32 -6.62 -34.28
CA LEU A 133 18.89 -6.04 -33.07
C LEU A 133 20.17 -5.24 -33.39
N PRO A 134 20.40 -4.11 -32.72
CA PRO A 134 21.59 -3.30 -32.92
C PRO A 134 22.89 -4.06 -32.62
N ALA A 135 23.97 -3.69 -33.30
CA ALA A 135 25.30 -4.23 -33.08
C ALA A 135 25.86 -3.76 -31.73
N ALA A 136 26.58 -4.61 -31.00
CA ALA A 136 27.28 -4.17 -29.80
C ALA A 136 28.29 -3.06 -30.17
N GLY A 137 28.38 -2.02 -29.34
CA GLY A 137 29.17 -0.82 -29.64
C GLY A 137 28.48 0.20 -30.56
N SER A 138 27.30 -0.08 -31.12
CA SER A 138 26.55 0.92 -31.89
C SER A 138 26.08 2.08 -31.00
N GLU A 139 26.06 3.27 -31.56
CA GLU A 139 25.56 4.47 -30.89
C GLU A 139 24.09 4.72 -31.22
N ARG A 140 23.35 5.25 -30.26
CA ARG A 140 21.98 5.77 -30.43
C ARG A 140 21.84 7.08 -29.66
N ARG A 141 21.11 8.03 -30.25
CA ARG A 141 20.69 9.25 -29.55
C ARG A 141 19.37 9.00 -28.86
N PHE A 142 19.26 9.43 -27.61
CA PHE A 142 18.06 9.33 -26.79
C PHE A 142 17.62 10.70 -26.30
N ARG A 143 16.31 10.96 -26.32
CA ARG A 143 15.71 12.13 -25.66
C ARG A 143 15.44 11.76 -24.21
N THR A 144 16.16 12.37 -23.28
CA THR A 144 15.91 12.23 -21.84
C THR A 144 14.97 13.34 -21.42
N SER A 145 13.69 13.03 -21.19
CA SER A 145 12.73 14.01 -20.68
C SER A 145 11.76 13.37 -19.71
N GLN A 146 11.50 14.05 -18.59
CA GLN A 146 10.41 13.68 -17.68
C GLN A 146 9.08 14.35 -18.08
N ASP A 147 9.11 15.33 -18.98
CA ASP A 147 7.91 16.03 -19.47
C ASP A 147 8.05 16.49 -20.95
N LEU A 148 7.05 17.19 -21.46
CA LEU A 148 7.04 17.71 -22.85
C LEU A 148 7.81 19.03 -23.03
N SER A 149 8.44 19.57 -21.97
CA SER A 149 8.97 20.94 -21.95
C SER A 149 10.40 21.10 -22.48
N GLY A 150 11.01 20.02 -22.99
CA GLY A 150 12.30 20.05 -23.67
C GLY A 150 13.37 19.27 -22.92
N GLY A 151 13.38 17.95 -23.13
CA GLY A 151 14.42 17.06 -22.62
C GLY A 151 15.79 17.30 -23.27
N VAL A 152 16.84 16.86 -22.59
CA VAL A 152 18.20 16.82 -23.14
C VAL A 152 18.30 15.64 -24.12
N THR A 153 19.03 15.80 -25.22
CA THR A 153 19.40 14.65 -26.07
C THR A 153 20.79 14.17 -25.69
N VAL A 154 20.90 12.88 -25.36
CA VAL A 154 22.17 12.23 -25.03
C VAL A 154 22.57 11.24 -26.12
N THR A 155 23.86 11.02 -26.29
CA THR A 155 24.39 9.95 -27.15
C THR A 155 24.89 8.82 -26.26
N ALA A 156 24.37 7.61 -26.49
CA ALA A 156 24.72 6.44 -25.70
C ALA A 156 25.16 5.29 -26.59
N THR A 157 26.07 4.47 -26.07
CA THR A 157 26.62 3.30 -26.77
C THR A 157 25.99 2.03 -26.21
N LEU A 158 25.59 1.10 -27.07
CA LEU A 158 25.10 -0.22 -26.65
C LEU A 158 26.27 -1.04 -26.09
N ARG A 159 26.23 -1.35 -24.79
CA ARG A 159 27.31 -2.06 -24.10
C ARG A 159 27.01 -3.52 -23.81
N GLU A 160 25.76 -3.84 -23.52
CA GLU A 160 25.32 -5.23 -23.25
C GLU A 160 24.03 -5.55 -24.01
N LYS A 161 23.90 -6.82 -24.42
CA LYS A 161 22.69 -7.36 -25.04
C LYS A 161 22.22 -8.57 -24.24
N GLY A 162 21.02 -8.46 -23.70
CA GLY A 162 20.35 -9.53 -22.97
C GLY A 162 19.33 -10.28 -23.82
N ARG A 163 18.67 -11.24 -23.16
CA ARG A 163 17.51 -11.95 -23.71
C ARG A 163 16.27 -11.06 -23.73
N HIS A 164 16.15 -10.16 -22.76
CA HIS A 164 15.01 -9.28 -22.57
C HIS A 164 15.40 -7.80 -22.51
N CYS A 165 16.69 -7.45 -22.49
CA CYS A 165 17.13 -6.06 -22.48
C CYS A 165 18.25 -5.69 -23.47
N LEU A 166 18.36 -4.38 -23.72
CA LEU A 166 19.51 -3.74 -24.35
C LEU A 166 20.04 -2.67 -23.39
N VAL A 167 21.29 -2.77 -22.94
CA VAL A 167 21.86 -1.81 -21.99
C VAL A 167 22.73 -0.80 -22.72
N TYR A 168 22.23 0.45 -22.77
CA TYR A 168 22.94 1.59 -23.32
C TYR A 168 23.59 2.39 -22.20
N VAL A 169 24.84 2.82 -22.42
CA VAL A 169 25.56 3.71 -21.49
C VAL A 169 25.80 5.03 -22.18
N ASP A 170 25.33 6.10 -21.57
CA ASP A 170 25.57 7.48 -21.98
C ASP A 170 27.07 7.78 -22.03
N GLN A 171 27.52 8.43 -23.10
CA GLN A 171 28.92 8.80 -23.28
C GLN A 171 29.40 9.85 -22.26
N ALA A 172 28.48 10.57 -21.62
CA ALA A 172 28.78 11.49 -20.53
C ALA A 172 29.06 10.80 -19.18
N THR A 173 28.92 9.47 -19.08
CA THR A 173 29.24 8.72 -17.85
C THR A 173 30.74 8.82 -17.53
N GLU A 174 31.07 9.10 -16.27
CA GLU A 174 32.46 9.22 -15.79
C GLU A 174 33.28 7.96 -16.13
N ALA A 175 34.49 8.15 -16.66
CA ALA A 175 35.37 7.06 -17.02
C ALA A 175 35.68 6.18 -15.79
N GLY A 176 35.48 4.87 -15.93
CA GLY A 176 35.68 3.92 -14.83
C GLY A 176 34.51 3.82 -13.84
N ALA A 177 33.44 4.61 -13.98
CA ALA A 177 32.25 4.52 -13.12
C ALA A 177 31.49 3.19 -13.28
N LEU A 178 31.54 2.60 -14.48
CA LEU A 178 30.94 1.30 -14.81
C LEU A 178 31.95 0.43 -15.55
N THR A 179 32.20 -0.77 -15.02
CA THR A 179 33.01 -1.80 -15.69
C THR A 179 32.14 -2.75 -16.51
N ALA A 180 32.76 -3.55 -17.38
CA ALA A 180 32.05 -4.61 -18.11
C ALA A 180 31.37 -5.61 -17.15
N ALA A 181 32.00 -5.93 -16.03
CA ALA A 181 31.42 -6.83 -15.03
C ALA A 181 30.14 -6.22 -14.39
N ASN A 182 30.14 -4.91 -14.10
CA ASN A 182 28.96 -4.24 -13.54
C ASN A 182 27.78 -4.26 -14.54
N LEU A 183 28.07 -4.05 -15.82
CA LEU A 183 27.05 -4.08 -16.87
C LEU A 183 26.51 -5.51 -17.09
N ALA A 184 27.39 -6.51 -17.09
CA ALA A 184 26.98 -7.91 -17.18
C ALA A 184 26.12 -8.34 -15.98
N GLU A 185 26.46 -7.89 -14.76
CA GLU A 185 25.64 -8.15 -13.56
C GLU A 185 24.26 -7.50 -13.67
N LEU A 186 24.18 -6.22 -14.08
CA LEU A 186 22.91 -5.53 -14.26
C LEU A 186 22.04 -6.20 -15.32
N ARG A 187 22.63 -6.58 -16.47
CA ARG A 187 21.96 -7.35 -17.53
C ARG A 187 21.41 -8.66 -16.97
N ALA A 188 22.22 -9.43 -16.24
CA ALA A 188 21.81 -10.71 -15.67
C ALA A 188 20.67 -10.54 -14.64
N ALA A 189 20.76 -9.54 -13.76
CA ALA A 189 19.69 -9.24 -12.80
C ALA A 189 18.35 -8.98 -13.50
N PHE A 190 18.37 -8.26 -14.63
CA PHE A 190 17.18 -8.01 -15.43
C PHE A 190 16.66 -9.27 -16.12
N ASP A 191 17.51 -9.92 -16.93
CA ASP A 191 17.15 -11.07 -17.76
C ASP A 191 16.70 -12.30 -16.95
N GLU A 192 17.33 -12.53 -15.80
CA GLU A 192 17.21 -13.80 -15.07
C GLU A 192 16.22 -13.72 -13.90
N ARG A 193 15.93 -12.50 -13.39
CA ARG A 193 15.02 -12.31 -12.25
C ARG A 193 13.96 -11.25 -12.52
N ILE A 194 14.35 -9.98 -12.70
CA ILE A 194 13.39 -8.86 -12.71
C ILE A 194 12.32 -9.06 -13.79
N TYR A 195 12.72 -9.36 -15.02
CA TYR A 195 11.77 -9.56 -16.12
C TYR A 195 10.77 -10.68 -15.82
N ALA A 196 11.23 -11.81 -15.29
CA ALA A 196 10.37 -12.95 -14.97
C ALA A 196 9.43 -12.66 -13.79
N THR A 197 9.93 -12.02 -12.73
CA THR A 197 9.13 -11.64 -11.56
C THR A 197 8.03 -10.66 -11.95
N ASP A 198 8.38 -9.58 -12.64
CA ASP A 198 7.46 -8.49 -12.94
C ASP A 198 6.43 -8.93 -13.97
N THR A 199 6.84 -9.66 -15.01
CA THR A 199 5.88 -10.18 -16.00
C THR A 199 4.98 -11.27 -15.45
N GLY A 200 5.48 -12.08 -14.51
CA GLY A 200 4.67 -13.04 -13.77
C GLY A 200 3.62 -12.38 -12.88
N ALA A 201 3.97 -11.26 -12.24
CA ALA A 201 3.08 -10.53 -11.32
C ALA A 201 2.08 -9.62 -12.03
N LEU A 202 2.49 -8.90 -13.07
CA LEU A 202 1.74 -7.81 -13.69
C LEU A 202 1.25 -8.12 -15.11
N GLY A 203 1.97 -8.97 -15.85
CA GLY A 203 1.75 -9.24 -17.26
C GLY A 203 2.91 -8.78 -18.16
N GLN A 204 2.78 -9.01 -19.46
CA GLN A 204 3.84 -8.67 -20.42
C GLN A 204 3.88 -7.16 -20.70
N PRO A 205 5.06 -6.55 -20.91
CA PRO A 205 5.15 -5.20 -21.45
C PRO A 205 4.64 -5.16 -22.91
N SER A 206 4.57 -3.96 -23.47
CA SER A 206 4.44 -3.80 -24.92
C SER A 206 5.72 -4.18 -25.67
N ASP A 207 5.68 -4.08 -27.00
CA ASP A 207 6.82 -4.19 -27.91
C ASP A 207 6.54 -3.30 -29.13
N ILE A 208 6.57 -1.99 -28.95
CA ILE A 208 6.16 -1.01 -29.97
C ILE A 208 7.21 -0.86 -31.08
N ASP A 209 8.49 -1.07 -30.77
CA ASP A 209 9.61 -1.00 -31.72
C ASP A 209 9.93 -2.35 -32.39
N HIS A 210 9.23 -3.41 -31.95
CA HIS A 210 9.28 -4.76 -32.49
C HIS A 210 10.67 -5.40 -32.41
N ASN A 211 11.41 -5.13 -31.33
CA ASN A 211 12.72 -5.73 -31.10
C ASN A 211 12.73 -6.75 -29.95
N GLU A 212 11.60 -6.94 -29.25
CA GLU A 212 11.40 -7.86 -28.12
C GLU A 212 12.36 -7.59 -26.94
N ARG A 213 12.83 -6.35 -26.77
CA ARG A 213 13.76 -5.94 -25.71
C ARG A 213 13.31 -4.66 -25.04
N VAL A 214 13.51 -4.59 -23.73
CA VAL A 214 13.43 -3.34 -22.98
C VAL A 214 14.80 -2.67 -22.98
N ILE A 215 14.85 -1.41 -23.41
CA ILE A 215 16.07 -0.61 -23.36
C ILE A 215 16.29 -0.12 -21.93
N ILE A 216 17.49 -0.34 -21.39
CA ILE A 216 17.93 0.25 -20.12
C ILE A 216 18.99 1.29 -20.47
N LEU A 217 18.64 2.58 -20.34
CA LEU A 217 19.55 3.69 -20.55
C LEU A 217 20.19 4.12 -19.24
N LEU A 218 21.47 3.82 -19.09
CA LEU A 218 22.31 4.28 -17.99
C LEU A 218 22.84 5.68 -18.32
N THR A 219 22.38 6.71 -17.62
CA THR A 219 22.72 8.11 -17.93
C THR A 219 22.95 8.98 -16.68
N PRO A 220 23.90 9.95 -16.71
CA PRO A 220 24.01 10.99 -15.69
C PRO A 220 23.00 12.12 -15.87
N ALA A 221 22.25 12.17 -16.98
CA ALA A 221 21.25 13.20 -17.31
C ALA A 221 19.93 12.96 -16.56
N MET A 222 20.01 13.01 -15.25
CA MET A 222 18.89 12.77 -14.34
C MET A 222 18.83 13.83 -13.26
N ALA A 223 17.62 14.06 -12.73
CA ALA A 223 17.43 14.91 -11.57
C ALA A 223 18.30 14.41 -10.39
N PRO A 224 18.90 15.31 -9.59
CA PRO A 224 19.73 14.92 -8.46
C PRO A 224 18.98 13.94 -7.53
N ARG A 225 19.69 12.90 -7.07
CA ARG A 225 19.17 11.85 -6.15
C ARG A 225 18.10 10.92 -6.73
N ASN A 226 17.66 11.10 -7.98
CA ASN A 226 16.83 10.11 -8.64
C ASN A 226 17.69 8.93 -9.13
N LEU A 227 17.25 7.70 -8.88
CA LEU A 227 17.92 6.48 -9.34
C LEU A 227 17.35 5.94 -10.66
N GLY A 228 16.11 6.32 -11.01
CA GLY A 228 15.49 5.91 -12.26
C GLY A 228 14.18 6.62 -12.56
N TYR A 229 13.70 6.47 -13.79
CA TYR A 229 12.34 6.83 -14.13
C TYR A 229 11.89 6.07 -15.38
N PHE A 230 10.58 5.90 -15.50
CA PHE A 230 9.86 5.56 -16.71
C PHE A 230 9.05 6.77 -17.18
N THR A 231 8.86 6.88 -18.49
CA THR A 231 7.91 7.83 -19.07
C THR A 231 7.07 7.19 -20.16
N GLY A 232 5.75 7.39 -20.09
CA GLY A 232 4.81 6.88 -21.10
C GLY A 232 5.00 7.49 -22.48
N TYR A 233 5.68 8.65 -22.59
CA TYR A 233 5.95 9.29 -23.89
C TYR A 233 6.80 8.43 -24.81
N ASP A 234 7.68 7.59 -24.27
CA ASP A 234 8.50 6.69 -25.09
C ASP A 234 7.67 5.59 -25.77
N LEU A 235 6.48 5.30 -25.24
CA LEU A 235 5.53 4.36 -25.83
C LEU A 235 4.55 5.01 -26.81
N LEU A 236 4.64 6.32 -27.02
CA LEU A 236 3.76 7.09 -27.90
C LEU A 236 4.50 7.49 -29.18
N PRO A 237 4.08 6.96 -30.35
CA PRO A 237 4.81 7.15 -31.60
C PRO A 237 5.05 8.63 -31.94
N GLY A 238 6.32 9.02 -32.06
CA GLY A 238 6.81 10.36 -32.40
C GLY A 238 6.98 11.31 -31.20
N TYR A 239 6.56 10.92 -30.00
CA TYR A 239 6.60 11.80 -28.81
C TYR A 239 7.87 11.62 -27.98
N GLY A 240 8.36 10.39 -27.88
CA GLY A 240 9.58 10.06 -27.13
C GLY A 240 10.64 9.43 -28.02
N ASN A 241 11.17 8.31 -27.53
CA ASN A 241 12.17 7.49 -28.20
C ASN A 241 11.59 6.32 -28.98
N ASP A 242 10.26 6.19 -29.01
CA ASP A 242 9.51 5.12 -29.68
C ASP A 242 10.04 3.73 -29.30
N ALA A 243 10.15 3.45 -28.00
CA ALA A 243 10.67 2.19 -27.46
C ALA A 243 10.19 1.90 -26.03
N GLU A 244 10.11 0.62 -25.68
CA GLU A 244 10.06 0.16 -24.30
C GLU A 244 11.39 0.50 -23.61
N MET A 245 11.41 1.50 -22.74
CA MET A 245 12.66 1.90 -22.11
C MET A 245 12.55 2.41 -20.68
N LEU A 246 13.63 2.19 -19.94
CA LEU A 246 13.84 2.61 -18.55
C LEU A 246 15.10 3.48 -18.48
N TYR A 247 15.02 4.57 -17.73
CA TYR A 247 16.17 5.44 -17.47
C TYR A 247 16.71 5.13 -16.08
N VAL A 248 18.02 4.96 -15.97
CA VAL A 248 18.67 4.52 -14.74
C VAL A 248 19.93 5.35 -14.50
N ALA A 249 20.14 5.75 -13.26
CA ALA A 249 21.27 6.59 -12.89
C ALA A 249 22.60 5.82 -13.01
N VAL A 250 23.68 6.57 -13.26
CA VAL A 250 25.04 6.04 -13.23
C VAL A 250 25.78 6.42 -11.94
N PRO A 251 26.74 5.60 -11.50
CA PRO A 251 27.69 5.98 -10.46
C PRO A 251 28.48 7.24 -10.83
N ARG A 252 28.94 7.97 -9.81
CA ARG A 252 29.81 9.14 -9.94
C ARG A 252 30.96 9.01 -8.93
N PRO A 253 32.02 8.25 -9.25
CA PRO A 253 33.16 8.03 -8.35
C PRO A 253 33.80 9.33 -7.84
N SER A 254 33.87 10.37 -8.68
CA SER A 254 34.32 11.72 -8.29
C SER A 254 33.52 12.35 -7.13
N GLU A 255 32.27 11.96 -6.95
CA GLU A 255 31.39 12.38 -5.84
C GLU A 255 31.29 11.30 -4.74
N GLY A 256 32.16 10.28 -4.77
CA GLY A 256 32.17 9.19 -3.81
C GLY A 256 31.00 8.20 -3.95
N ARG A 257 30.31 8.19 -5.10
CA ARG A 257 29.20 7.27 -5.40
C ARG A 257 29.67 6.17 -6.34
N THR A 258 29.92 4.97 -5.82
CA THR A 258 30.40 3.82 -6.60
C THR A 258 29.26 2.89 -7.03
N TYR A 259 29.52 2.06 -8.04
CA TYR A 259 28.55 1.02 -8.44
C TYR A 259 28.19 0.12 -7.26
N GLU A 260 29.16 -0.34 -6.47
CA GLU A 260 28.89 -1.26 -5.36
C GLU A 260 27.91 -0.69 -4.33
N GLN A 261 28.02 0.60 -4.01
CA GLN A 261 27.10 1.27 -3.09
C GLN A 261 25.68 1.41 -3.68
N MET A 262 25.58 1.60 -5.00
CA MET A 262 24.32 1.85 -5.69
C MET A 262 23.66 0.56 -6.22
N ARG A 263 24.41 -0.54 -6.32
CA ARG A 263 24.08 -1.77 -7.05
C ARG A 263 22.69 -2.29 -6.76
N VAL A 264 22.38 -2.53 -5.49
CA VAL A 264 21.07 -3.04 -5.07
C VAL A 264 19.96 -2.03 -5.37
N GLY A 265 20.20 -0.74 -5.12
CA GLY A 265 19.23 0.31 -5.39
C GLY A 265 18.94 0.51 -6.87
N LEU A 266 19.95 0.40 -7.74
CA LEU A 266 19.77 0.46 -9.19
C LEU A 266 18.92 -0.71 -9.69
N GLN A 267 19.18 -1.93 -9.21
CA GLN A 267 18.40 -3.09 -9.63
C GLN A 267 16.96 -3.06 -9.08
N ALA A 268 16.77 -2.60 -7.85
CA ALA A 268 15.43 -2.37 -7.29
C ALA A 268 14.65 -1.33 -8.11
N THR A 269 15.33 -0.24 -8.48
CA THR A 269 14.75 0.80 -9.34
C THR A 269 14.39 0.24 -10.72
N ILE A 270 15.22 -0.61 -11.32
CA ILE A 270 14.88 -1.24 -12.60
C ILE A 270 13.59 -2.06 -12.50
N ALA A 271 13.38 -2.81 -11.41
CA ALA A 271 12.11 -3.51 -11.17
C ALA A 271 10.94 -2.53 -10.96
N HIS A 272 11.17 -1.47 -10.21
CA HIS A 272 10.18 -0.41 -9.99
C HIS A 272 9.71 0.21 -11.32
N GLU A 273 10.63 0.66 -12.17
CA GLU A 273 10.29 1.32 -13.44
C GLU A 273 9.72 0.35 -14.48
N MET A 274 10.16 -0.92 -14.47
CA MET A 274 9.56 -1.97 -15.30
C MET A 274 8.07 -2.17 -14.96
N SER A 275 7.70 -2.02 -13.68
CA SER A 275 6.30 -2.09 -13.25
C SER A 275 5.45 -0.99 -13.89
N HIS A 276 5.99 0.23 -13.97
CA HIS A 276 5.31 1.37 -14.62
C HIS A 276 5.15 1.16 -16.12
N LEU A 277 6.19 0.64 -16.78
CA LEU A 277 6.14 0.29 -18.20
C LEU A 277 4.99 -0.70 -18.48
N ILE A 278 4.92 -1.80 -17.72
CA ILE A 278 3.88 -2.82 -17.86
C ILE A 278 2.49 -2.23 -17.55
N SER A 279 2.36 -1.48 -16.46
CA SER A 279 1.10 -0.87 -16.03
C SER A 279 0.57 0.11 -17.07
N PHE A 280 1.43 1.01 -17.56
CA PHE A 280 1.07 2.00 -18.56
C PHE A 280 0.60 1.35 -19.86
N TYR A 281 1.27 0.29 -20.34
CA TYR A 281 0.82 -0.44 -21.52
C TYR A 281 -0.61 -0.97 -21.35
N HIS A 282 -0.87 -1.69 -20.26
CA HIS A 282 -2.17 -2.29 -20.00
C HIS A 282 -3.27 -1.24 -19.74
N LYS A 283 -2.92 -0.07 -19.20
CA LYS A 283 -3.84 1.04 -18.90
C LYS A 283 -3.76 2.22 -19.88
N ARG A 284 -3.13 2.05 -21.04
CA ARG A 284 -2.91 3.15 -22.01
C ARG A 284 -4.19 3.87 -22.43
N GLN A 285 -5.30 3.13 -22.53
CA GLN A 285 -6.62 3.68 -22.88
C GLN A 285 -7.20 4.59 -21.80
N LEU A 286 -6.70 4.48 -20.57
CA LEU A 286 -7.07 5.33 -19.44
C LEU A 286 -5.99 6.40 -19.18
N LEU A 287 -4.87 6.39 -19.92
CA LEU A 287 -3.69 7.22 -19.64
C LEU A 287 -3.10 6.91 -18.25
N GLY A 288 -2.85 5.62 -17.97
CA GLY A 288 -2.22 5.15 -16.73
C GLY A 288 -3.19 4.85 -15.59
N GLU A 289 -2.67 4.66 -14.37
CA GLU A 289 -3.43 4.49 -13.12
C GLU A 289 -3.42 5.79 -12.29
N GLU A 290 -4.20 5.85 -11.21
CA GLU A 290 -3.99 6.84 -10.15
C GLU A 290 -2.61 6.65 -9.51
N HIS A 291 -1.86 7.75 -9.35
CA HIS A 291 -0.47 7.74 -8.91
C HIS A 291 -0.23 6.90 -7.65
N TRP A 292 -1.10 7.00 -6.64
CA TRP A 292 -0.92 6.26 -5.38
C TRP A 292 -0.94 4.73 -5.56
N LEU A 293 -1.77 4.22 -6.47
CA LEU A 293 -1.87 2.78 -6.72
C LEU A 293 -0.76 2.31 -7.66
N GLU A 294 -0.36 3.17 -8.60
CA GLU A 294 0.76 2.95 -9.51
C GLU A 294 2.08 2.77 -8.73
N GLU A 295 2.43 3.70 -7.85
CA GLU A 295 3.61 3.62 -6.98
C GLU A 295 3.52 2.43 -6.00
N ALA A 296 2.34 2.15 -5.46
CA ALA A 296 2.14 1.04 -4.54
C ALA A 296 2.43 -0.33 -5.20
N LEU A 297 2.05 -0.49 -6.46
CA LEU A 297 2.38 -1.67 -7.25
C LEU A 297 3.90 -1.77 -7.48
N ALA A 298 4.54 -0.64 -7.76
CA ALA A 298 5.99 -0.56 -7.98
C ALA A 298 6.80 -0.98 -6.74
N PHE A 299 6.45 -0.47 -5.55
CA PHE A 299 7.08 -0.92 -4.29
C PHE A 299 6.78 -2.38 -3.96
N LEU A 300 5.61 -2.90 -4.35
CA LEU A 300 5.34 -4.32 -4.14
C LEU A 300 6.21 -5.19 -5.04
N VAL A 301 6.46 -4.83 -6.30
CA VAL A 301 7.36 -5.63 -7.15
C VAL A 301 8.81 -5.55 -6.70
N GLU A 302 9.26 -4.45 -6.09
CA GLU A 302 10.56 -4.42 -5.41
C GLU A 302 10.64 -5.51 -4.34
N GLN A 303 9.59 -5.66 -3.52
CA GLN A 303 9.51 -6.75 -2.54
C GLN A 303 9.54 -8.12 -3.22
N LEU A 304 8.74 -8.34 -4.27
CA LEU A 304 8.69 -9.62 -4.97
C LEU A 304 10.05 -10.00 -5.59
N ASN A 305 10.84 -9.00 -5.98
CA ASN A 305 12.20 -9.19 -6.48
C ASN A 305 13.25 -9.38 -5.37
N GLY A 306 12.86 -9.29 -4.10
CA GLY A 306 13.76 -9.48 -2.95
C GLY A 306 14.50 -8.22 -2.50
N TYR A 307 14.03 -7.03 -2.90
CA TYR A 307 14.69 -5.76 -2.60
C TYR A 307 14.10 -5.00 -1.41
N VAL A 308 13.13 -5.57 -0.71
CA VAL A 308 12.45 -4.87 0.40
C VAL A 308 13.41 -4.36 1.48
N ASP A 309 14.46 -5.11 1.83
CA ASP A 309 15.42 -4.74 2.89
C ASP A 309 16.65 -3.96 2.39
N MET A 310 16.56 -3.31 1.22
CA MET A 310 17.67 -2.47 0.75
C MET A 310 17.82 -1.18 1.59
N PRO A 311 19.02 -0.57 1.62
CA PRO A 311 19.21 0.74 2.24
C PRO A 311 18.24 1.78 1.70
N ALA A 312 17.57 2.50 2.59
CA ALA A 312 16.50 3.46 2.26
C ALA A 312 15.32 2.87 1.45
N GLY A 313 15.08 1.56 1.57
CA GLY A 313 13.96 0.85 0.93
C GLY A 313 12.62 0.98 1.66
N VAL A 314 11.65 0.18 1.21
CA VAL A 314 10.25 0.17 1.65
C VAL A 314 10.02 0.22 3.17
N PRO A 315 10.78 -0.50 4.03
CA PRO A 315 10.62 -0.43 5.49
C PRO A 315 10.72 0.98 6.05
N GLY A 316 11.57 1.84 5.47
CA GLY A 316 11.66 3.25 5.87
C GLY A 316 10.36 4.00 5.60
N TYR A 317 9.77 3.83 4.42
CA TYR A 317 8.47 4.45 4.08
C TYR A 317 7.34 3.94 4.98
N VAL A 318 7.37 2.64 5.31
CA VAL A 318 6.44 2.04 6.26
C VAL A 318 6.63 2.61 7.66
N GLU A 319 7.86 2.82 8.12
CA GLU A 319 8.14 3.46 9.42
C GLU A 319 7.56 4.90 9.46
N TYR A 320 7.79 5.69 8.41
CA TYR A 320 7.20 7.03 8.27
C TYR A 320 5.68 6.97 8.36
N TYR A 321 5.03 6.11 7.58
CA TYR A 321 3.59 5.96 7.59
C TYR A 321 3.06 5.54 8.98
N LEU A 322 3.61 4.46 9.54
CA LEU A 322 3.14 3.91 10.80
C LEU A 322 3.42 4.84 11.98
N SER A 323 4.35 5.80 11.89
CA SER A 323 4.57 6.77 12.97
C SER A 323 3.39 7.73 13.20
N ALA A 324 2.65 8.06 12.15
CA ALA A 324 1.50 8.97 12.18
C ALA A 324 0.49 8.62 11.07
N PRO A 325 -0.15 7.43 11.12
CA PRO A 325 -0.99 6.89 10.04
C PRO A 325 -2.19 7.79 9.70
N GLU A 326 -2.58 8.69 10.61
CA GLU A 326 -3.68 9.64 10.45
C GLU A 326 -3.32 10.84 9.57
N ARG A 327 -2.05 11.01 9.20
CA ARG A 327 -1.57 12.11 8.35
C ARG A 327 -1.61 11.75 6.86
N TYR A 328 -1.71 10.47 6.53
CA TYR A 328 -1.59 9.94 5.17
C TYR A 328 -2.89 9.29 4.73
N THR A 329 -3.18 9.38 3.44
CA THR A 329 -4.47 8.94 2.89
C THR A 329 -4.24 8.02 1.70
N GLY A 330 -5.04 6.96 1.58
CA GLY A 330 -5.00 6.05 0.43
C GLY A 330 -5.72 6.61 -0.80
N ARG A 331 -5.89 7.93 -0.85
CA ARG A 331 -6.67 8.66 -1.86
C ARG A 331 -5.92 9.93 -2.24
N MET A 332 -4.98 9.84 -3.18
CA MET A 332 -4.34 11.08 -3.64
C MET A 332 -5.21 11.77 -4.69
N LEU A 333 -5.97 12.79 -4.27
CA LEU A 333 -6.81 13.62 -5.14
C LEU A 333 -6.11 14.93 -5.60
N GLY A 334 -4.86 15.14 -5.19
CA GLY A 334 -4.00 16.28 -5.53
C GLY A 334 -3.05 16.66 -4.39
N GLY A 335 -1.89 17.27 -4.72
CA GLY A 335 -0.87 17.78 -3.78
C GLY A 335 0.03 16.71 -3.12
N GLY A 336 1.36 16.91 -3.20
CA GLY A 336 2.44 16.27 -2.42
C GLY A 336 2.37 14.75 -2.15
N TYR A 337 2.92 13.92 -3.04
CA TYR A 337 3.19 12.52 -2.71
C TYR A 337 4.39 12.39 -1.77
N GLU A 338 4.11 12.09 -0.50
CA GLU A 338 5.11 11.92 0.55
C GLU A 338 5.46 10.46 0.84
N ARG A 339 6.56 10.23 1.56
CA ARG A 339 7.01 8.89 1.99
C ARG A 339 5.96 8.08 2.74
N GLY A 340 5.13 8.72 3.57
CA GLY A 340 4.05 8.00 4.24
C GLY A 340 2.95 7.52 3.28
N HIS A 341 2.76 8.18 2.12
CA HIS A 341 1.88 7.66 1.06
C HIS A 341 2.48 6.42 0.40
N ALA A 342 3.79 6.39 0.16
CA ALA A 342 4.49 5.18 -0.29
C ALA A 342 4.33 4.02 0.68
N GLY A 343 4.55 4.25 1.97
CA GLY A 343 4.37 3.23 3.01
C GLY A 343 2.95 2.69 3.08
N LEU A 344 1.95 3.58 3.06
CA LEU A 344 0.53 3.21 3.04
C LEU A 344 0.17 2.42 1.79
N GLY A 345 0.55 2.92 0.60
CA GLY A 345 0.28 2.28 -0.68
C GLY A 345 0.85 0.87 -0.73
N PHE A 346 2.13 0.72 -0.42
CA PHE A 346 2.79 -0.58 -0.33
C PHE A 346 2.04 -1.55 0.60
N LEU A 347 1.74 -1.13 1.84
CA LEU A 347 1.05 -1.98 2.80
C LEU A 347 -0.34 -2.38 2.32
N PHE A 348 -1.06 -1.48 1.66
CA PHE A 348 -2.39 -1.76 1.14
C PHE A 348 -2.34 -2.78 0.00
N VAL A 349 -1.46 -2.61 -0.99
CA VAL A 349 -1.35 -3.58 -2.10
C VAL A 349 -0.76 -4.91 -1.61
N ARG A 350 0.16 -4.90 -0.64
CA ARG A 350 0.62 -6.11 0.06
C ARG A 350 -0.53 -6.84 0.75
N TYR A 351 -1.41 -6.10 1.43
CA TYR A 351 -2.63 -6.65 2.02
C TYR A 351 -3.51 -7.30 0.95
N LEU A 352 -3.73 -6.63 -0.19
CA LEU A 352 -4.53 -7.21 -1.28
C LEU A 352 -3.90 -8.51 -1.79
N ALA A 353 -2.59 -8.56 -1.98
CA ALA A 353 -1.90 -9.76 -2.43
C ALA A 353 -2.00 -10.91 -1.41
N ASP A 354 -1.96 -10.62 -0.10
CA ASP A 354 -2.13 -11.64 0.95
C ASP A 354 -3.56 -12.17 1.06
N GLN A 355 -4.57 -11.33 0.79
CA GLN A 355 -5.98 -11.69 0.91
C GLN A 355 -6.57 -12.30 -0.36
N PHE A 356 -6.11 -11.86 -1.54
CA PHE A 356 -6.70 -12.20 -2.83
C PHE A 356 -5.76 -12.97 -3.77
N GLY A 357 -4.55 -13.28 -3.31
CA GLY A 357 -3.48 -13.87 -4.11
C GLY A 357 -2.69 -12.84 -4.91
N VAL A 358 -1.45 -13.17 -5.28
CA VAL A 358 -0.55 -12.29 -6.04
C VAL A 358 -1.09 -11.96 -7.44
N ASP A 359 -1.96 -12.80 -7.99
CA ASP A 359 -2.66 -12.57 -9.27
C ASP A 359 -3.59 -11.34 -9.23
N VAL A 360 -3.93 -10.82 -8.04
CA VAL A 360 -4.65 -9.55 -7.90
C VAL A 360 -3.90 -8.39 -8.56
N LEU A 361 -2.56 -8.43 -8.60
CA LEU A 361 -1.76 -7.36 -9.22
C LEU A 361 -1.99 -7.30 -10.72
N GLN A 362 -1.98 -8.47 -11.39
CA GLN A 362 -2.35 -8.59 -12.79
C GLN A 362 -3.80 -8.13 -13.05
N ARG A 363 -4.74 -8.43 -12.14
CA ARG A 363 -6.13 -7.93 -12.24
C ARG A 363 -6.18 -6.41 -12.14
N LEU A 364 -5.44 -5.80 -11.21
CA LEU A 364 -5.37 -4.35 -11.03
C LEU A 364 -4.80 -3.66 -12.27
N VAL A 365 -3.71 -4.17 -12.84
CA VAL A 365 -3.07 -3.60 -14.02
C VAL A 365 -3.97 -3.73 -15.27
N ARG A 366 -4.69 -4.84 -15.44
CA ARG A 366 -5.56 -5.07 -16.62
C ARG A 366 -6.95 -4.46 -16.53
N ALA A 367 -7.36 -3.98 -15.35
CA ALA A 367 -8.68 -3.40 -15.17
C ALA A 367 -8.87 -2.12 -15.99
N ARG A 368 -10.07 -1.99 -16.58
CA ARG A 368 -10.52 -0.79 -17.32
C ARG A 368 -11.12 0.27 -16.38
N ALA A 369 -10.55 0.38 -15.18
CA ALA A 369 -10.91 1.34 -14.16
C ALA A 369 -9.63 1.83 -13.47
N LYS A 370 -9.75 2.95 -12.75
CA LYS A 370 -8.68 3.52 -11.91
C LYS A 370 -9.09 3.58 -10.44
N GLY A 371 -8.11 3.74 -9.55
CA GLY A 371 -8.31 3.99 -8.13
C GLY A 371 -9.23 2.99 -7.45
N HIS A 372 -10.16 3.46 -6.63
CA HIS A 372 -11.09 2.57 -5.91
C HIS A 372 -12.03 1.78 -6.82
N ALA A 373 -12.36 2.31 -8.01
CA ALA A 373 -13.15 1.56 -8.98
C ALA A 373 -12.36 0.36 -9.50
N ASN A 374 -11.04 0.52 -9.68
CA ASN A 374 -10.13 -0.57 -9.96
C ASN A 374 -10.07 -1.59 -8.81
N ILE A 375 -9.88 -1.13 -7.57
CA ILE A 375 -9.88 -2.02 -6.38
C ILE A 375 -11.13 -2.90 -6.34
N ARG A 376 -12.31 -2.30 -6.55
CA ARG A 376 -13.58 -3.03 -6.60
C ARG A 376 -13.62 -4.06 -7.72
N GLN A 377 -13.13 -3.70 -8.91
CA GLN A 377 -13.12 -4.62 -10.05
C GLN A 377 -12.15 -5.79 -9.82
N ALA A 378 -10.97 -5.54 -9.24
CA ALA A 378 -9.93 -6.55 -9.05
C ALA A 378 -10.18 -7.49 -7.87
N THR A 379 -10.90 -7.04 -6.84
CA THR A 379 -11.12 -7.80 -5.59
C THR A 379 -12.57 -8.26 -5.39
N GLY A 380 -13.52 -7.68 -6.14
CA GLY A 380 -14.95 -7.83 -5.88
C GLY A 380 -15.44 -7.06 -4.64
N GLN A 381 -14.57 -6.34 -3.93
CA GLN A 381 -14.89 -5.60 -2.70
C GLN A 381 -14.66 -4.10 -2.90
N PRO A 382 -15.62 -3.23 -2.49
CA PRO A 382 -15.37 -1.80 -2.51
C PRO A 382 -14.22 -1.46 -1.54
N TYR A 383 -13.42 -0.44 -1.87
CA TYR A 383 -12.34 0.04 -1.00
C TYR A 383 -12.79 0.27 0.46
N ALA A 384 -14.00 0.82 0.64
CA ALA A 384 -14.61 1.03 1.95
C ALA A 384 -14.86 -0.23 2.78
N ALA A 385 -15.04 -1.40 2.15
CA ALA A 385 -15.18 -2.67 2.87
C ALA A 385 -13.82 -3.26 3.27
N LEU A 386 -12.75 -2.87 2.58
CA LEU A 386 -11.39 -3.37 2.82
C LEU A 386 -10.64 -2.58 3.89
N GLN A 387 -11.00 -1.31 4.11
CA GLN A 387 -10.32 -0.46 5.10
C GLN A 387 -10.34 -1.02 6.54
N PRO A 388 -11.50 -1.43 7.11
CA PRO A 388 -11.54 -1.96 8.47
C PRO A 388 -10.64 -3.18 8.71
N PRO A 389 -10.71 -4.26 7.90
CA PRO A 389 -9.85 -5.41 8.11
C PRO A 389 -8.38 -5.11 7.78
N PHE A 390 -8.09 -4.25 6.80
CA PHE A 390 -6.74 -3.77 6.52
C PHE A 390 -6.13 -3.04 7.73
N ALA A 391 -6.86 -2.07 8.29
CA ALA A 391 -6.39 -1.29 9.42
C ALA A 391 -6.17 -2.15 10.67
N ALA A 392 -7.07 -3.11 10.92
CA ALA A 392 -6.87 -4.09 11.97
C ALA A 392 -5.63 -4.97 11.70
N ALA A 393 -5.37 -5.37 10.46
CA ALA A 393 -4.20 -6.15 10.09
C ALA A 393 -2.89 -5.41 10.37
N LEU A 394 -2.82 -4.10 10.13
CA LEU A 394 -1.64 -3.29 10.43
C LEU A 394 -1.26 -3.36 11.90
N TYR A 395 -2.25 -3.31 12.79
CA TYR A 395 -2.02 -3.45 14.22
C TYR A 395 -1.81 -4.90 14.65
N LEU A 396 -2.54 -5.88 14.13
CA LEU A 396 -2.50 -7.25 14.67
C LEU A 396 -1.32 -8.08 14.15
N THR A 397 -0.77 -7.75 12.98
CA THR A 397 0.41 -8.44 12.43
C THR A 397 1.60 -8.39 13.40
N GLY A 398 2.24 -9.54 13.64
CA GLY A 398 3.39 -9.65 14.54
C GLY A 398 3.06 -9.59 16.04
N THR A 399 1.78 -9.45 16.43
CA THR A 399 1.39 -9.40 17.87
C THR A 399 1.06 -10.76 18.47
N GLY A 400 0.70 -11.74 17.64
CA GLY A 400 0.16 -13.03 18.09
C GLY A 400 -1.26 -12.96 18.67
N LEU A 401 -1.93 -11.80 18.64
CA LEU A 401 -3.24 -11.60 19.25
C LEU A 401 -4.40 -12.14 18.40
N SER A 402 -4.21 -12.34 17.09
CA SER A 402 -5.23 -12.87 16.18
C SER A 402 -4.66 -14.01 15.34
N ALA A 403 -5.44 -15.09 15.21
CA ALA A 403 -5.15 -16.20 14.32
C ALA A 403 -5.92 -16.13 13.00
N ASP A 404 -6.78 -15.12 12.83
CA ASP A 404 -7.58 -14.95 11.62
C ASP A 404 -6.74 -14.32 10.51
N PRO A 405 -6.57 -15.01 9.36
CA PRO A 405 -5.71 -14.52 8.27
C PRO A 405 -6.19 -13.20 7.65
N ARG A 406 -7.45 -12.79 7.87
CA ARG A 406 -7.98 -11.49 7.42
C ARG A 406 -7.32 -10.31 8.09
N TYR A 407 -6.71 -10.52 9.26
CA TYR A 407 -6.09 -9.50 10.09
C TYR A 407 -4.58 -9.72 10.26
N THR A 408 -3.94 -10.29 9.24
CA THR A 408 -2.50 -10.52 9.21
C THR A 408 -1.94 -10.21 7.83
N LEU A 409 -0.79 -9.54 7.79
CA LEU A 409 0.06 -9.43 6.60
C LEU A 409 1.07 -10.57 6.63
N LYS A 410 0.85 -11.60 5.79
CA LYS A 410 1.74 -12.77 5.70
C LYS A 410 3.04 -12.42 4.99
N GLY A 411 2.98 -11.52 4.00
CA GLY A 411 4.13 -11.14 3.19
C GLY A 411 4.98 -10.01 3.78
N PHE A 412 4.61 -9.43 4.92
CA PHE A 412 5.34 -8.32 5.53
C PHE A 412 4.99 -8.16 7.02
N ASP A 413 5.99 -8.09 7.89
CA ASP A 413 5.78 -7.91 9.33
C ASP A 413 5.85 -6.42 9.74
N THR A 414 4.74 -5.85 10.21
CA THR A 414 4.66 -4.46 10.68
C THR A 414 5.37 -4.21 12.01
N ARG A 415 5.97 -5.24 12.61
CA ARG A 415 6.81 -5.18 13.81
C ARG A 415 8.19 -5.82 13.60
N GLY A 416 8.51 -6.14 12.35
CA GLY A 416 9.78 -6.77 11.98
C GLY A 416 10.97 -5.80 12.00
N THR A 417 12.15 -6.40 11.97
CA THR A 417 13.42 -5.69 11.77
C THR A 417 13.89 -5.89 10.33
N SER A 418 14.35 -4.81 9.72
CA SER A 418 14.92 -4.75 8.37
C SER A 418 16.35 -4.22 8.49
N PRO A 419 17.35 -5.09 8.70
CA PRO A 419 18.73 -4.68 8.98
C PRO A 419 19.38 -3.90 7.83
N GLY A 420 19.13 -4.28 6.58
CA GLY A 420 19.68 -3.59 5.41
C GLY A 420 19.08 -2.20 5.23
N ALA A 421 17.79 -2.03 5.54
CA ALA A 421 17.14 -0.72 5.61
C ALA A 421 17.49 0.08 6.88
N GLY A 422 17.98 -0.59 7.93
CA GLY A 422 18.28 0.02 9.23
C GLY A 422 17.03 0.40 10.04
N VAL A 423 15.93 -0.34 9.87
CA VAL A 423 14.60 -0.01 10.43
C VAL A 423 14.11 -1.14 11.36
N THR A 424 13.43 -0.76 12.43
CA THR A 424 12.67 -1.69 13.28
C THR A 424 11.28 -1.12 13.49
N LEU A 425 10.28 -1.80 12.93
CA LEU A 425 8.91 -1.35 12.99
C LEU A 425 8.28 -1.74 14.34
N ARG A 426 7.26 -0.99 14.78
CA ARG A 426 6.56 -1.19 16.07
C ARG A 426 5.04 -1.29 15.93
N GLY A 427 4.55 -1.42 14.70
CA GLY A 427 3.13 -1.27 14.38
C GLY A 427 2.71 0.21 14.29
N PRO A 428 1.42 0.47 14.08
CA PRO A 428 0.89 1.83 13.93
C PRO A 428 0.95 2.60 15.25
N GLY A 429 1.39 3.85 15.16
CA GLY A 429 1.35 4.84 16.23
C GLY A 429 -0.09 5.06 16.69
N GLN A 430 -0.25 5.16 18.01
CA GLN A 430 -1.53 5.25 18.68
C GLN A 430 -1.51 6.33 19.74
N THR A 431 -2.67 6.96 19.98
CA THR A 431 -2.89 7.83 21.15
C THR A 431 -3.72 7.11 22.19
N THR A 432 -3.55 7.46 23.46
CA THR A 432 -4.29 6.83 24.56
C THR A 432 -5.46 7.71 25.02
N LEU A 433 -6.58 7.08 25.38
CA LEU A 433 -7.72 7.70 26.03
C LEU A 433 -8.17 6.79 27.19
N SER A 434 -8.15 7.30 28.42
CA SER A 434 -8.69 6.56 29.56
C SER A 434 -10.22 6.48 29.48
N ALA A 435 -10.75 5.28 29.72
CA ALA A 435 -12.16 4.96 29.86
C ALA A 435 -12.59 4.79 31.33
N ALA A 436 -11.70 5.10 32.28
CA ALA A 436 -11.99 5.01 33.72
C ALA A 436 -13.25 5.82 34.09
N SER A 437 -13.87 5.46 35.23
CA SER A 437 -15.10 6.08 35.74
C SER A 437 -14.94 7.60 35.91
N GLY A 438 -15.31 8.32 34.86
CA GLY A 438 -15.10 9.73 34.67
C GLY A 438 -15.80 10.15 33.39
N ARG A 439 -15.84 11.44 33.15
CA ARG A 439 -16.49 12.06 32.00
C ARG A 439 -15.43 12.42 30.92
N PRO A 440 -14.79 11.51 30.18
CA PRO A 440 -14.01 11.90 29.00
C PRO A 440 -14.78 11.78 27.67
N ALA A 441 -15.06 12.89 26.99
CA ALA A 441 -15.19 12.87 25.54
C ALA A 441 -13.83 13.19 24.93
N ALA A 442 -13.58 12.69 23.74
CA ALA A 442 -12.44 13.05 22.94
C ALA A 442 -12.91 13.64 21.60
N ALA A 443 -12.37 14.79 21.21
CA ALA A 443 -12.37 15.21 19.82
C ALA A 443 -11.16 14.56 19.14
N ILE A 444 -11.42 13.75 18.10
CA ILE A 444 -10.42 12.99 17.37
C ILE A 444 -10.45 13.46 15.93
N SER A 445 -9.29 13.92 15.45
CA SER A 445 -9.12 14.38 14.07
C SER A 445 -8.16 13.48 13.30
N TRP A 446 -8.40 13.33 12.00
CA TRP A 446 -7.49 12.65 11.07
C TRP A 446 -7.67 13.21 9.65
N ALA A 447 -6.71 12.96 8.78
CA ALA A 447 -6.76 13.39 7.38
C ALA A 447 -7.86 12.64 6.61
N ALA A 448 -8.38 13.27 5.55
CA ALA A 448 -9.41 12.68 4.69
C ALA A 448 -8.95 11.35 4.07
N GLY A 449 -9.52 10.20 4.45
CA GLY A 449 -9.05 8.91 3.93
C GLY A 449 -7.98 8.21 4.78
N GLY A 450 -7.54 8.82 5.89
CA GLY A 450 -6.51 8.27 6.79
C GLY A 450 -7.07 7.31 7.85
N LEU A 451 -6.15 6.68 8.60
CA LEU A 451 -6.46 5.77 9.69
C LEU A 451 -6.02 6.35 11.03
N ARG A 452 -6.87 6.29 12.07
CA ARG A 452 -6.53 6.78 13.41
C ARG A 452 -6.69 5.68 14.44
N TYR A 453 -5.62 5.43 15.20
CA TYR A 453 -5.56 4.42 16.24
C TYR A 453 -5.63 5.10 17.62
N VAL A 454 -6.62 4.72 18.42
CA VAL A 454 -6.80 5.19 19.78
C VAL A 454 -6.92 4.00 20.71
N ARG A 455 -5.98 3.89 21.66
CA ARG A 455 -6.03 2.88 22.72
C ARG A 455 -6.91 3.39 23.85
N LEU A 456 -8.02 2.72 24.08
CA LEU A 456 -8.91 2.94 25.21
C LEU A 456 -8.39 2.12 26.39
N THR A 457 -7.86 2.81 27.40
CA THR A 457 -7.27 2.18 28.59
C THR A 457 -8.22 2.24 29.79
N GLU A 458 -7.95 1.45 30.83
CA GLU A 458 -8.70 1.50 32.09
C GLU A 458 -10.20 1.28 31.91
N VAL A 459 -10.60 0.41 30.98
CA VAL A 459 -12.02 0.06 30.78
C VAL A 459 -12.54 -0.63 32.04
N PRO A 460 -13.64 -0.13 32.66
CA PRO A 460 -14.17 -0.69 33.90
C PRO A 460 -14.50 -2.18 33.77
N ALA A 461 -14.47 -2.90 34.90
CA ALA A 461 -14.76 -4.33 34.95
C ALA A 461 -16.19 -4.67 34.50
N ASP A 462 -17.13 -3.74 34.69
CA ASP A 462 -18.51 -3.79 34.21
C ASP A 462 -18.70 -3.20 32.81
N GLY A 463 -17.61 -2.79 32.14
CA GLY A 463 -17.57 -2.25 30.79
C GLY A 463 -17.77 -0.73 30.73
N ALA A 464 -17.72 -0.19 29.51
CA ALA A 464 -17.91 1.24 29.27
C ALA A 464 -18.99 1.48 28.21
N GLN A 465 -19.80 2.53 28.38
CA GLN A 465 -20.64 3.03 27.30
C GLN A 465 -19.82 3.92 26.39
N PHE A 466 -19.87 3.61 25.10
CA PHE A 466 -19.17 4.33 24.06
C PHE A 466 -20.19 4.91 23.09
N HIS A 467 -20.16 6.22 22.92
CA HIS A 467 -20.95 6.91 21.92
C HIS A 467 -20.02 7.69 21.01
N LEU A 468 -20.09 7.41 19.71
CA LEU A 468 -19.30 8.11 18.72
C LEU A 468 -20.20 8.83 17.75
N THR A 469 -19.88 10.09 17.53
CA THR A 469 -20.54 10.96 16.58
C THR A 469 -19.51 11.54 15.63
N THR A 470 -19.89 11.71 14.37
CA THR A 470 -19.04 12.25 13.31
C THR A 470 -19.82 13.27 12.54
N ALA A 471 -19.14 14.28 12.00
CA ALA A 471 -19.77 15.21 11.06
C ALA A 471 -20.18 14.50 9.74
N ALA A 472 -19.47 13.42 9.37
CA ALA A 472 -19.68 12.65 8.15
C ALA A 472 -20.39 11.31 8.40
N THR A 473 -21.23 10.86 7.45
CA THR A 473 -22.00 9.61 7.52
C THR A 473 -21.19 8.34 7.28
N THR A 474 -19.94 8.49 6.86
CA THR A 474 -19.16 7.45 6.18
C THR A 474 -18.04 6.85 7.03
N VAL A 475 -17.82 7.38 8.24
CA VAL A 475 -16.78 6.89 9.15
C VAL A 475 -17.16 5.51 9.68
N GLN A 476 -16.16 4.62 9.70
CA GLN A 476 -16.23 3.30 10.30
C GLN A 476 -15.33 3.26 11.54
N ALA A 477 -15.86 2.71 12.63
CA ALA A 477 -15.12 2.47 13.87
C ALA A 477 -14.95 0.96 14.07
N THR A 478 -13.71 0.52 14.16
CA THR A 478 -13.36 -0.88 14.41
C THR A 478 -12.76 -1.00 15.80
N PHE A 479 -13.28 -1.94 16.58
CA PHE A 479 -12.84 -2.20 17.94
C PHE A 479 -12.12 -3.52 18.00
N VAL A 480 -10.95 -3.55 18.61
CA VAL A 480 -10.19 -4.77 18.88
C VAL A 480 -9.93 -4.81 20.37
N ARG A 481 -10.45 -5.83 21.06
CA ARG A 481 -10.14 -6.08 22.46
C ARG A 481 -8.73 -6.64 22.57
N ILE A 482 -7.90 -6.03 23.41
CA ILE A 482 -6.48 -6.37 23.55
C ILE A 482 -6.10 -6.45 25.04
N PRO A 483 -5.17 -7.33 25.42
CA PRO A 483 -4.59 -7.32 26.76
C PRO A 483 -3.98 -5.96 27.11
N ALA A 484 -4.01 -5.57 28.39
CA ALA A 484 -3.43 -4.30 28.85
C ALA A 484 -1.90 -4.23 28.67
N ASP A 485 -1.22 -5.37 28.51
CA ASP A 485 0.21 -5.49 28.19
C ASP A 485 0.50 -5.64 26.68
N ALA A 486 -0.53 -5.57 25.83
CA ALA A 486 -0.36 -5.55 24.38
C ALA A 486 0.47 -4.31 23.94
N PRO A 487 1.20 -4.42 22.80
CA PRO A 487 2.04 -3.34 22.29
C PRO A 487 1.30 -2.05 21.90
#